data_AF-W2W9I7-F1
#
_entry.id   AF-W2W9I7-F1
#
_cell.length_a   1.000
_cell.length_b   1.000
_cell.length_c   1.000
_cell.angle_alpha   90.00
_cell.angle_beta   90.00
_cell.angle_gamma   90.00
#
_symmetry.space_group_name_H-M   'P 1'
#
loop_
_entity.id
_entity.type
_entity.pdbx_description
1 polymer ?
#
loop_
_entity_poly.entity_id
_entity_poly.type
_entity_poly.pdbx_seq_one_letter_code
_entity_poly.pdbx_strand_id
1 'polypeptide(L)'
;MADLTRSIAEYKRKLETSCADMGILGENFREELRRLPLELPSIFDGVAKAICSDEIANAIEYHQALQVYLHDCEIPVVASVMESTSSSSSKKGKKGRKKSKKQAEVTEEPEMSTDEPFELVVAPHKFFAAIEELRNASDELVDTTLDFEAEAAEISWDISLDDSGTADAGEIDWGIETVASAEPTAATDDAPVEIDWDITTSDVVEPVSEASASEAAGVVEPVLDVPATTGKPTRVGLLDDNEFRTRVLNDLLELRAFLRQRLVELSGSDSVAFANQFQGSSPLLEQQSTSRIEELQAVVDHAVSLLTSKRLQQLVLIKTSERYLDRHVASLEMLTKHMDKCRREIHGLEDKNVDLIDATKNVQPQINALVTATKKLKKELEAALPPLFKGYKVNIVGEVNSL
;
A
#
# COMPACT_ATOMS: atom_id res chain seq x y z
N MET A 1 10.19 -36.79 -0.08
CA MET A 1 11.58 -36.26 -0.03
C MET A 1 11.81 -35.19 -1.08
N ALA A 2 11.77 -35.51 -2.38
CA ALA A 2 12.01 -34.54 -3.46
C ALA A 2 11.08 -33.31 -3.42
N ASP A 3 9.79 -33.49 -3.13
CA ASP A 3 8.85 -32.37 -3.05
C ASP A 3 9.09 -31.49 -1.81
N LEU A 4 9.38 -32.08 -0.65
CA LEU A 4 9.74 -31.33 0.57
C LEU A 4 11.03 -30.53 0.38
N THR A 5 12.03 -31.10 -0.30
CA THR A 5 13.26 -30.37 -0.62
C THR A 5 13.01 -29.22 -1.60
N ARG A 6 12.07 -29.39 -2.55
CA ARG A 6 11.64 -28.30 -3.44
C ARG A 6 10.95 -27.19 -2.65
N SER A 7 10.02 -27.54 -1.76
CA SER A 7 9.33 -26.56 -0.91
C SER A 7 10.30 -25.79 -0.01
N ILE A 8 11.32 -26.43 0.57
CA ILE A 8 12.36 -25.73 1.34
C ILE A 8 13.11 -24.71 0.47
N ALA A 9 13.47 -25.08 -0.76
CA ALA A 9 14.16 -24.18 -1.68
C ALA A 9 13.27 -22.98 -2.05
N GLU A 10 11.97 -23.19 -2.23
CA GLU A 10 10.99 -22.13 -2.50
C GLU A 10 10.82 -21.18 -1.31
N TYR A 11 10.64 -21.71 -0.09
CA TYR A 11 10.56 -20.87 1.11
C TYR A 11 11.85 -20.10 1.36
N LYS A 12 13.01 -20.73 1.12
CA LYS A 12 14.31 -20.06 1.22
C LYS A 12 14.41 -18.90 0.22
N ARG A 13 14.02 -19.13 -1.04
CA ARG A 13 14.02 -18.08 -2.06
C ARG A 13 13.08 -16.92 -1.68
N LYS A 14 11.87 -17.23 -1.17
CA LYS A 14 10.92 -16.20 -0.69
C LYS A 14 11.46 -15.41 0.50
N LEU A 15 12.20 -16.07 1.39
CA LEU A 15 12.85 -15.42 2.51
C LEU A 15 13.96 -14.49 2.03
N GLU A 16 14.83 -14.97 1.13
CA GLU A 16 15.91 -14.18 0.52
C GLU A 16 15.37 -12.96 -0.24
N THR A 17 14.30 -13.11 -1.02
CA THR A 17 13.66 -11.96 -1.71
C THR A 17 13.06 -10.98 -0.71
N SER A 18 12.33 -11.46 0.30
CA SER A 18 11.73 -10.58 1.31
C SER A 18 12.78 -9.84 2.15
N CYS A 19 13.91 -10.50 2.44
CA CYS A 19 15.04 -9.87 3.13
C CYS A 19 15.73 -8.84 2.23
N ALA A 20 15.94 -9.15 0.95
CA ALA A 20 16.52 -8.21 -0.02
C ALA A 20 15.63 -6.98 -0.24
N ASP A 21 14.31 -7.16 -0.33
CA ASP A 21 13.34 -6.07 -0.48
C ASP A 21 13.37 -5.10 0.71
N MET A 22 13.60 -5.62 1.92
CA MET A 22 13.74 -4.81 3.14
C MET A 22 15.18 -4.32 3.39
N GLY A 23 16.18 -4.86 2.68
CA GLY A 23 17.59 -4.55 2.86
C GLY A 23 18.20 -5.13 4.15
N ILE A 24 17.72 -6.29 4.60
CA ILE A 24 18.14 -6.95 5.86
C ILE A 24 18.95 -8.24 5.59
N LEU A 25 19.78 -8.64 6.55
CA LEU A 25 20.61 -9.86 6.47
C LEU A 25 19.82 -11.11 6.84
N GLY A 26 18.86 -10.97 7.76
CA GLY A 26 17.96 -12.05 8.18
C GLY A 26 18.49 -12.91 9.33
N GLU A 27 19.35 -12.35 10.18
CA GLU A 27 19.80 -13.02 11.42
C GLU A 27 18.79 -12.77 12.55
N ASN A 28 18.46 -11.51 12.81
CA ASN A 28 17.48 -11.07 13.82
C ASN A 28 16.48 -10.10 13.21
N PHE A 29 15.40 -10.63 12.62
CA PHE A 29 14.41 -9.84 11.87
C PHE A 29 13.91 -8.61 12.64
N ARG A 30 13.59 -8.74 13.94
CA ARG A 30 13.04 -7.64 14.74
C ARG A 30 14.03 -6.49 14.92
N GLU A 31 15.28 -6.78 15.28
CA GLU A 31 16.26 -5.72 15.52
C GLU A 31 16.76 -5.08 14.23
N GLU A 32 16.96 -5.88 13.17
CA GLU A 32 17.38 -5.38 11.87
C GLU A 32 16.33 -4.41 11.31
N LEU A 33 15.04 -4.78 11.34
CA LEU A 33 13.95 -3.91 10.91
C LEU A 33 13.86 -2.64 11.78
N ARG A 34 14.07 -2.72 13.10
CA ARG A 34 14.08 -1.54 13.99
C ARG A 34 15.22 -0.57 13.72
N ARG A 35 16.34 -1.03 13.15
CA ARG A 35 17.47 -0.17 12.79
C ARG A 35 17.25 0.57 11.47
N LEU A 36 16.40 0.06 10.58
CA LEU A 36 16.18 0.66 9.26
C LEU A 36 15.72 2.14 9.30
N PRO A 37 14.83 2.57 10.23
CA PRO A 37 14.46 3.98 10.35
C PRO A 37 15.61 4.94 10.68
N LEU A 38 16.79 4.47 11.08
CA LEU A 38 17.97 5.32 11.27
C LEU A 38 18.48 5.90 9.94
N GLU A 39 18.14 5.29 8.80
CA GLU A 39 18.45 5.83 7.47
C GLU A 39 17.49 6.96 7.06
N LEU A 40 16.33 7.07 7.72
CA LEU A 40 15.24 7.98 7.35
C LEU A 40 15.67 9.46 7.30
N PRO A 41 16.48 9.99 8.25
CA PRO A 41 16.97 11.37 8.18
C PRO A 41 17.78 11.65 6.90
N SER A 42 18.60 10.70 6.45
CA SER A 42 19.39 10.86 5.22
C SER A 42 18.51 10.84 3.96
N ILE A 43 17.44 10.04 3.96
CA ILE A 43 16.47 10.01 2.87
C ILE A 43 15.68 11.32 2.84
N PHE A 44 15.23 11.80 4.00
CA PHE A 44 14.55 13.09 4.10
C PHE A 44 15.44 14.26 3.71
N ASP A 45 16.73 14.25 4.03
CA ASP A 45 17.69 15.24 3.56
C ASP A 45 17.79 15.24 2.02
N GLY A 46 17.90 14.06 1.41
CA GLY A 46 17.87 13.92 -0.05
C GLY A 46 16.57 14.44 -0.69
N VAL A 47 15.43 14.10 -0.09
CA VAL A 47 14.10 14.59 -0.51
C VAL A 47 14.02 16.11 -0.37
N ALA A 48 14.45 16.66 0.76
CA ALA A 48 14.44 18.10 1.03
C ALA A 48 15.30 18.86 0.03
N LYS A 49 16.50 18.37 -0.28
CA LYS A 49 17.38 18.97 -1.30
C LYS A 49 16.76 18.96 -2.69
N ALA A 50 16.10 17.86 -3.06
CA ALA A 50 15.40 17.78 -4.34
C ALA A 50 14.22 18.75 -4.42
N ILE A 51 13.44 18.90 -3.33
CA ILE A 51 12.28 19.80 -3.27
C ILE A 51 12.71 21.28 -3.20
N CYS A 52 13.81 21.57 -2.52
CA CYS A 52 14.37 22.91 -2.37
C CYS A 52 15.33 23.29 -3.49
N SER A 53 15.33 22.59 -4.63
CA SER A 53 16.19 22.93 -5.77
C SER A 53 15.76 24.24 -6.44
N ASP A 54 16.71 24.92 -7.08
CA ASP A 54 16.44 26.19 -7.77
C ASP A 54 15.46 26.01 -8.93
N GLU A 55 15.43 24.84 -9.58
CA GLU A 55 14.48 24.54 -10.66
C GLU A 55 13.03 24.49 -10.17
N ILE A 56 12.78 23.92 -8.99
CA ILE A 56 11.43 23.93 -8.41
C ILE A 56 11.03 25.36 -8.02
N ALA A 57 11.96 26.15 -7.50
CA ALA A 57 11.73 27.57 -7.25
C ALA A 57 11.36 28.32 -8.55
N ASN A 58 12.10 28.10 -9.63
CA ASN A 58 11.81 28.67 -10.95
C ASN A 58 10.44 28.24 -11.49
N ALA A 59 10.02 26.99 -11.26
CA ALA A 59 8.71 26.51 -11.67
C ALA A 59 7.58 27.18 -10.87
N ILE A 60 7.78 27.42 -9.58
CA ILE A 60 6.85 28.17 -8.72
C ILE A 60 6.78 29.64 -9.18
N GLU A 61 7.91 30.28 -9.46
CA GLU A 61 7.95 31.65 -9.99
C GLU A 61 7.26 31.77 -11.34
N TYR A 62 7.44 30.78 -12.23
CA TYR A 62 6.73 30.70 -13.51
C TYR A 62 5.21 30.60 -13.32
N HIS A 63 4.75 29.78 -12.37
CA HIS A 63 3.34 29.73 -11.99
C HIS A 63 2.82 31.07 -11.43
N GLN A 64 3.57 31.69 -10.52
CA GLN A 64 3.20 32.99 -9.94
C GLN A 64 3.13 34.09 -11.01
N ALA A 65 4.09 34.13 -11.94
CA ALA A 65 4.09 35.08 -13.05
C ALA A 65 2.82 34.96 -13.90
N LEU A 66 2.37 33.73 -14.16
CA LEU A 66 1.11 33.50 -14.85
C LEU A 66 -0.10 33.96 -14.00
N GLN A 67 -0.13 33.67 -12.70
CA GLN A 67 -1.23 34.13 -11.84
C GLN A 67 -1.35 35.65 -11.87
N VAL A 68 -0.22 36.36 -11.76
CA VAL A 68 -0.18 37.83 -11.88
C VAL A 68 -0.72 38.27 -13.24
N TYR A 69 -0.26 37.66 -14.34
CA TYR A 69 -0.78 37.96 -15.68
C TYR A 69 -2.31 37.74 -15.78
N LEU A 70 -2.83 36.65 -15.23
CA LEU A 70 -4.27 36.36 -15.24
C LEU A 70 -5.08 37.31 -14.36
N HIS A 71 -4.51 37.79 -13.25
CA HIS A 71 -5.14 38.80 -12.39
C HIS A 71 -5.12 40.21 -13.01
N ASP A 72 -4.09 40.53 -13.78
CA ASP A 72 -3.95 41.81 -14.51
C ASP A 72 -4.81 41.84 -15.78
N CYS A 73 -5.21 40.68 -16.31
CA CYS A 73 -6.19 40.57 -17.38
C CYS A 73 -7.59 40.91 -16.82
N GLU A 74 -8.07 42.13 -17.05
CA GLU A 74 -9.48 42.47 -16.80
C GLU A 74 -10.39 41.44 -17.48
N ILE A 75 -11.18 40.70 -16.69
CA ILE A 75 -12.25 39.84 -17.22
C ILE A 75 -13.20 40.79 -17.95
N PRO A 76 -13.46 40.62 -19.27
CA PRO A 76 -14.51 41.36 -19.91
C PRO A 76 -15.80 40.91 -19.23
N VAL A 77 -16.33 41.75 -18.33
CA VAL A 77 -17.68 41.58 -17.82
C VAL A 77 -18.55 41.59 -19.06
N VAL A 78 -19.02 40.41 -19.47
CA VAL A 78 -20.05 40.27 -20.48
C VAL A 78 -21.28 40.90 -19.84
N ALA A 79 -21.41 42.22 -20.01
CA ALA A 79 -22.59 42.96 -19.61
C ALA A 79 -23.75 42.26 -20.30
N SER A 80 -24.55 41.55 -19.51
CA SER A 80 -25.82 41.00 -19.96
C SER A 80 -26.56 42.16 -20.60
N VAL A 81 -26.73 42.12 -21.92
CA VAL A 81 -27.53 43.07 -22.66
C VAL A 81 -28.97 42.89 -22.19
N MET A 82 -29.32 43.57 -21.10
CA MET A 82 -30.70 43.86 -20.77
C MET A 82 -31.14 44.91 -21.78
N GLU A 83 -31.83 44.45 -22.81
CA GLU A 83 -32.52 45.28 -23.82
C GLU A 83 -33.38 46.34 -23.14
N SER A 84 -32.81 47.53 -22.97
CA SER A 84 -33.56 48.75 -22.71
C SER A 84 -33.81 49.41 -24.06
N THR A 85 -34.90 48.99 -24.70
CA THR A 85 -35.38 49.57 -25.96
C THR A 85 -35.90 50.99 -25.73
N SER A 86 -35.08 52.00 -26.04
CA SER A 86 -35.56 53.37 -26.27
C SER A 86 -35.74 53.63 -27.77
N SER A 87 -36.94 54.08 -28.10
CA SER A 87 -37.58 54.27 -29.40
C SER A 87 -36.92 55.22 -30.41
N SER A 88 -37.00 54.88 -31.71
CA SER A 88 -37.35 55.84 -32.78
C SER A 88 -37.77 55.18 -34.12
N SER A 89 -39.08 55.24 -34.41
CA SER A 89 -39.81 55.42 -35.69
C SER A 89 -39.25 54.94 -37.05
N SER A 90 -40.00 54.09 -37.78
CA SER A 90 -40.86 54.50 -38.93
C SER A 90 -41.49 53.35 -39.76
N LYS A 91 -42.84 53.36 -39.83
CA LYS A 91 -43.75 53.04 -40.96
C LYS A 91 -43.65 51.69 -41.72
N LYS A 92 -44.71 50.86 -41.56
CA LYS A 92 -45.87 50.67 -42.48
C LYS A 92 -46.23 49.19 -42.74
N GLY A 93 -47.46 48.77 -42.36
CA GLY A 93 -48.16 47.69 -43.10
C GLY A 93 -49.08 46.71 -42.33
N LYS A 94 -50.37 47.07 -42.23
CA LYS A 94 -51.55 46.24 -42.59
C LYS A 94 -52.05 45.09 -41.65
N LYS A 95 -53.15 45.43 -40.96
CA LYS A 95 -54.43 44.69 -40.72
C LYS A 95 -54.42 43.19 -40.29
N GLY A 96 -55.03 42.93 -39.13
CA GLY A 96 -55.67 41.67 -38.72
C GLY A 96 -56.43 41.86 -37.40
N ARG A 97 -57.50 41.10 -37.12
CA ARG A 97 -58.66 41.54 -36.30
C ARG A 97 -58.98 40.56 -35.15
N LYS A 98 -59.32 41.10 -33.95
CA LYS A 98 -60.14 40.49 -32.84
C LYS A 98 -59.49 39.29 -32.10
N LYS A 99 -59.69 39.01 -30.79
CA LYS A 99 -60.77 39.27 -29.81
C LYS A 99 -60.30 38.85 -28.37
N SER A 100 -60.67 39.61 -27.32
CA SER A 100 -61.10 39.23 -25.92
C SER A 100 -60.34 38.17 -25.10
N LYS A 101 -59.74 38.45 -23.93
CA LYS A 101 -60.27 38.72 -22.54
C LYS A 101 -60.60 37.46 -21.69
N LYS A 102 -59.78 37.14 -20.67
CA LYS A 102 -60.10 36.78 -19.25
C LYS A 102 -58.84 36.27 -18.50
N GLN A 103 -58.44 36.92 -17.41
CA GLN A 103 -58.54 36.49 -15.98
C GLN A 103 -57.62 35.30 -15.63
N ALA A 104 -56.52 35.53 -14.90
CA ALA A 104 -56.40 35.74 -13.44
C ALA A 104 -56.34 34.39 -12.70
N GLU A 105 -55.16 34.06 -12.17
CA GLU A 105 -55.02 33.23 -10.99
C GLU A 105 -53.73 33.65 -10.27
N VAL A 106 -53.95 34.17 -9.06
CA VAL A 106 -52.94 34.54 -8.07
C VAL A 106 -52.82 33.31 -7.18
N THR A 107 -51.62 32.76 -7.07
CA THR A 107 -51.28 31.79 -6.04
C THR A 107 -50.05 32.35 -5.33
N GLU A 108 -50.30 32.93 -4.16
CA GLU A 108 -49.28 33.27 -3.17
C GLU A 108 -48.70 31.96 -2.62
N GLU A 109 -47.39 31.74 -2.81
CA GLU A 109 -46.62 30.82 -1.98
C GLU A 109 -45.77 31.65 -0.99
N PRO A 110 -45.62 31.17 0.26
CA PRO A 110 -45.10 31.97 1.36
C PRO A 110 -43.59 32.15 1.26
N GLU A 111 -43.15 33.41 1.34
CA GLU A 111 -41.75 33.79 1.50
C GLU A 111 -41.20 33.23 2.82
N MET A 112 -40.24 32.31 2.72
CA MET A 112 -39.27 32.03 3.77
C MET A 112 -37.90 31.93 3.08
N SER A 113 -37.26 33.07 2.86
CA SER A 113 -35.85 33.13 2.51
C SER A 113 -35.12 33.83 3.65
N THR A 114 -34.41 33.02 4.42
CA THR A 114 -33.40 33.44 5.38
C THR A 114 -32.26 34.13 4.62
N ASP A 115 -32.34 35.45 4.50
CA ASP A 115 -31.22 36.28 4.05
C ASP A 115 -30.28 36.52 5.24
N GLU A 116 -29.54 35.49 5.64
CA GLU A 116 -28.23 35.73 6.25
C GLU A 116 -27.19 35.55 5.15
N PRO A 117 -26.51 36.63 4.71
CA PRO A 117 -25.44 36.50 3.72
C PRO A 117 -24.33 35.66 4.36
N PHE A 118 -24.15 34.43 3.87
CA PHE A 118 -22.96 33.65 4.12
C PHE A 118 -21.76 34.48 3.63
N GLU A 119 -21.10 35.15 4.56
CA GLU A 119 -19.84 35.82 4.31
C GLU A 119 -18.80 34.72 4.13
N LEU A 120 -18.64 34.26 2.89
CA LEU A 120 -17.58 33.35 2.50
C LEU A 120 -16.26 34.07 2.77
N VAL A 121 -15.66 33.81 3.93
CA VAL A 121 -14.31 34.27 4.27
C VAL A 121 -13.36 33.51 3.34
N VAL A 122 -13.22 33.99 2.11
CA VAL A 122 -12.23 33.50 1.16
C VAL A 122 -10.90 34.08 1.61
N ALA A 123 -10.26 33.41 2.57
CA ALA A 123 -8.82 33.57 2.71
C ALA A 123 -8.21 33.19 1.35
N PRO A 124 -7.43 34.07 0.70
CA PRO A 124 -6.84 33.75 -0.59
C PRO A 124 -5.95 32.52 -0.44
N HIS A 125 -6.22 31.49 -1.24
CA HIS A 125 -5.46 30.24 -1.23
C HIS A 125 -4.00 30.54 -1.57
N LYS A 126 -3.08 30.17 -0.68
CA LYS A 126 -1.64 30.33 -0.89
C LYS A 126 -1.09 29.06 -1.53
N PHE A 127 -0.84 29.11 -2.84
CA PHE A 127 -0.20 28.03 -3.56
C PHE A 127 1.24 27.82 -3.07
N PHE A 128 1.65 26.55 -2.96
CA PHE A 128 3.03 26.16 -2.65
C PHE A 128 3.54 26.59 -1.27
N ALA A 129 2.63 26.83 -0.32
CA ALA A 129 2.97 27.30 1.01
C ALA A 129 3.85 26.30 1.79
N ALA A 130 3.64 24.99 1.61
CA ALA A 130 4.43 23.97 2.30
C ALA A 130 5.84 23.84 1.72
N ILE A 131 5.99 23.99 0.39
CA ILE A 131 7.31 24.05 -0.25
C ILE A 131 8.09 25.29 0.20
N GLU A 132 7.42 26.43 0.32
CA GLU A 132 8.04 27.67 0.82
C GLU A 132 8.43 27.56 2.30
N GLU A 133 7.57 26.96 3.12
CA GLU A 133 7.85 26.64 4.53
C GLU A 133 9.10 25.73 4.65
N LEU A 134 9.18 24.67 3.83
CA LEU A 134 10.33 23.78 3.79
C LEU A 134 11.63 24.50 3.38
N ARG A 135 11.55 25.39 2.39
CA ARG A 135 12.72 26.14 1.91
C ARG A 135 13.27 27.10 2.97
N ASN A 136 12.39 27.69 3.77
CA ASN A 136 12.73 28.62 4.86
C ASN A 136 13.27 27.92 6.13
N ALA A 137 13.08 26.60 6.22
CA ALA A 137 13.58 25.77 7.31
C ALA A 137 15.10 25.60 7.28
N SER A 138 15.70 25.24 8.43
CA SER A 138 17.14 25.01 8.54
C SER A 138 17.57 23.74 7.80
N ASP A 139 18.74 23.81 7.16
CA ASP A 139 19.39 22.67 6.45
C ASP A 139 20.31 21.85 7.38
N GLU A 140 20.40 22.21 8.66
CA GLU A 140 21.24 21.48 9.61
C GLU A 140 20.69 20.08 9.89
N LEU A 141 21.46 19.06 9.51
CA LEU A 141 21.30 17.68 9.97
C LEU A 141 21.70 17.61 11.45
N VAL A 142 20.72 17.68 12.34
CA VAL A 142 20.94 17.34 13.74
C VAL A 142 21.10 15.83 13.80
N ASP A 143 22.30 15.36 14.13
CA ASP A 143 22.62 13.95 14.31
C ASP A 143 21.85 13.43 15.54
N THR A 144 20.60 13.00 15.32
CA THR A 144 19.78 12.39 16.36
C THR A 144 20.32 11.00 16.62
N THR A 145 21.37 10.93 17.44
CA THR A 145 21.72 9.75 18.21
C THR A 145 20.55 9.49 19.17
N LEU A 146 19.57 8.74 18.68
CA LEU A 146 18.42 8.31 19.46
C LEU A 146 18.91 7.35 20.54
N ASP A 147 19.10 7.91 21.73
CA ASP A 147 19.40 7.17 22.96
C ASP A 147 18.14 6.40 23.37
N PHE A 148 18.11 5.10 23.06
CA PHE A 148 16.97 4.22 23.33
C PHE A 148 16.79 3.91 24.84
N GLU A 149 17.60 4.48 25.73
CA GLU A 149 17.61 4.15 27.16
C GLU A 149 16.87 5.18 28.07
N ALA A 150 16.33 6.29 27.54
CA ALA A 150 15.84 7.39 28.39
C ALA A 150 14.30 7.57 28.50
N GLU A 151 13.47 6.73 27.88
CA GLU A 151 12.00 6.77 28.07
C GLU A 151 11.44 5.42 28.54
N ALA A 152 12.00 4.88 29.62
CA ALA A 152 11.25 4.01 30.52
C ALA A 152 10.60 4.89 31.61
N ALA A 153 9.65 5.75 31.21
CA ALA A 153 8.74 6.32 32.18
C ALA A 153 7.84 5.18 32.69
N GLU A 154 8.01 4.85 33.97
CA GLU A 154 7.19 3.91 34.74
C GLU A 154 5.70 4.18 34.52
N ILE A 155 5.07 3.41 33.64
CA ILE A 155 3.61 3.26 33.64
C ILE A 155 3.30 2.34 34.82
N SER A 156 2.89 2.93 35.95
CA SER A 156 2.40 2.22 37.12
C SER A 156 1.06 1.55 36.80
N TRP A 157 1.09 0.26 36.49
CA TRP A 157 -0.11 -0.57 36.37
C TRP A 157 -0.62 -1.01 37.74
N ASP A 158 -0.96 -0.04 38.59
CA ASP A 158 -1.65 -0.33 39.86
C ASP A 158 -3.15 -0.50 39.57
N ILE A 159 -3.51 -1.62 38.93
CA ILE A 159 -4.88 -2.13 38.91
C ILE A 159 -4.95 -3.20 40.00
N SER A 160 -5.68 -2.85 41.05
CA SER A 160 -5.88 -3.62 42.24
C SER A 160 -6.39 -5.03 41.94
N LEU A 161 -5.64 -6.00 42.44
CA LEU A 161 -6.04 -7.40 42.62
C LEU A 161 -7.19 -7.43 43.64
N ASP A 162 -8.41 -7.73 43.17
CA ASP A 162 -9.44 -8.33 44.03
C ASP A 162 -9.83 -9.68 43.45
N ASP A 163 -9.36 -10.70 44.17
CA ASP A 163 -9.64 -12.12 44.05
C ASP A 163 -11.06 -12.41 44.56
N SER A 164 -11.89 -13.02 43.70
CA SER A 164 -12.92 -14.00 44.13
C SER A 164 -13.75 -14.48 42.94
N GLY A 165 -13.59 -15.74 42.52
CA GLY A 165 -14.64 -16.41 41.74
C GLY A 165 -14.23 -17.61 40.88
N THR A 166 -13.74 -18.68 41.52
CA THR A 166 -14.08 -20.09 41.24
C THR A 166 -14.52 -20.54 39.83
N ALA A 167 -13.72 -21.45 39.25
CA ALA A 167 -14.08 -22.64 38.46
C ALA A 167 -14.95 -22.48 37.19
N ASP A 168 -14.41 -22.86 36.03
CA ASP A 168 -14.72 -24.15 35.40
C ASP A 168 -13.81 -24.41 34.19
N ALA A 169 -13.44 -25.67 33.98
CA ALA A 169 -12.64 -26.13 32.87
C ALA A 169 -13.54 -26.33 31.64
N GLY A 170 -13.50 -25.38 30.70
CA GLY A 170 -14.19 -25.46 29.42
C GLY A 170 -13.27 -25.92 28.30
N GLU A 171 -13.32 -27.22 28.02
CA GLU A 171 -12.86 -27.92 26.83
C GLU A 171 -13.24 -27.17 25.54
N ILE A 172 -12.25 -26.71 24.76
CA ILE A 172 -12.49 -26.07 23.45
C ILE A 172 -12.48 -27.18 22.39
N ASP A 173 -13.67 -27.59 21.98
CA ASP A 173 -13.96 -28.55 20.90
C ASP A 173 -13.77 -27.89 19.52
N TRP A 174 -12.78 -28.35 18.75
CA TRP A 174 -12.53 -27.95 17.37
C TRP A 174 -13.30 -28.86 16.39
N GLY A 175 -14.63 -28.86 16.52
CA GLY A 175 -15.56 -29.67 15.74
C GLY A 175 -15.51 -29.45 14.22
N ILE A 176 -14.51 -30.05 13.55
CA ILE A 176 -14.54 -30.32 12.11
C ILE A 176 -15.01 -31.76 11.93
N GLU A 177 -16.32 -31.87 11.71
CA GLU A 177 -16.97 -33.09 11.29
C GLU A 177 -16.63 -33.36 9.82
N THR A 178 -15.92 -34.46 9.59
CA THR A 178 -15.62 -35.00 8.27
C THR A 178 -16.89 -35.50 7.59
N VAL A 179 -17.41 -34.74 6.62
CA VAL A 179 -18.43 -35.26 5.69
C VAL A 179 -17.76 -35.78 4.42
N ALA A 180 -18.10 -37.03 4.11
CA ALA A 180 -17.56 -37.83 3.05
C ALA A 180 -17.97 -37.36 1.64
N SER A 181 -17.04 -37.65 0.72
CA SER A 181 -17.09 -37.63 -0.74
C SER A 181 -18.46 -37.85 -1.41
N ALA A 182 -18.78 -36.95 -2.35
CA ALA A 182 -19.51 -37.28 -3.58
C ALA A 182 -19.12 -36.28 -4.70
N GLU A 183 -18.40 -36.75 -5.70
CA GLU A 183 -18.42 -36.18 -7.07
C GLU A 183 -19.77 -36.52 -7.75
N PRO A 184 -20.23 -35.88 -8.85
CA PRO A 184 -19.44 -35.22 -9.91
C PRO A 184 -20.04 -33.96 -10.60
N THR A 185 -19.24 -33.44 -11.54
CA THR A 185 -19.57 -32.73 -12.80
C THR A 185 -19.40 -31.21 -12.94
N ALA A 186 -18.52 -30.90 -13.90
CA ALA A 186 -18.58 -29.84 -14.91
C ALA A 186 -18.13 -28.41 -14.56
N ALA A 187 -16.94 -28.11 -15.07
CA ALA A 187 -16.49 -26.85 -15.68
C ALA A 187 -16.51 -25.58 -14.81
N THR A 188 -15.31 -25.09 -14.49
CA THR A 188 -14.93 -23.66 -14.64
C THR A 188 -13.42 -23.53 -14.49
N ASP A 189 -12.85 -22.58 -15.24
CA ASP A 189 -11.44 -22.26 -15.38
C ASP A 189 -10.69 -22.12 -14.05
N ASP A 190 -9.56 -22.81 -13.95
CA ASP A 190 -8.58 -22.66 -12.88
C ASP A 190 -7.57 -21.59 -13.29
N ALA A 191 -7.89 -20.33 -13.01
CA ALA A 191 -6.94 -19.23 -13.00
C ALA A 191 -6.51 -18.98 -11.55
N PRO A 192 -5.20 -18.83 -11.25
CA PRO A 192 -4.74 -18.52 -9.91
C PRO A 192 -5.30 -17.17 -9.49
N VAL A 193 -6.05 -17.13 -8.39
CA VAL A 193 -6.47 -15.89 -7.74
C VAL A 193 -5.21 -15.21 -7.19
N GLU A 194 -4.69 -14.27 -7.98
CA GLU A 194 -3.71 -13.27 -7.57
C GLU A 194 -4.41 -12.36 -6.58
N ILE A 195 -3.98 -12.38 -5.32
CA ILE A 195 -4.56 -11.52 -4.27
C ILE A 195 -3.96 -10.12 -4.47
N ASP A 196 -4.72 -9.26 -5.13
CA ASP A 196 -4.41 -7.84 -5.30
C ASP A 196 -4.51 -7.10 -3.96
N TRP A 197 -3.48 -6.32 -3.65
CA TRP A 197 -3.35 -5.56 -2.39
C TRP A 197 -3.95 -4.15 -2.45
N ASP A 198 -4.82 -3.85 -3.41
CA ASP A 198 -5.42 -2.53 -3.56
C ASP A 198 -6.77 -2.44 -2.84
N ILE A 199 -6.74 -2.09 -1.55
CA ILE A 199 -7.91 -1.49 -0.89
C ILE A 199 -7.93 -0.01 -1.28
N THR A 200 -8.69 0.31 -2.32
CA THR A 200 -9.15 1.68 -2.58
C THR A 200 -10.07 2.13 -1.45
N THR A 201 -9.67 3.18 -0.75
CA THR A 201 -10.43 3.89 0.28
C THR A 201 -11.63 4.60 -0.34
N SER A 202 -12.73 3.87 -0.51
CA SER A 202 -14.01 4.46 -0.92
C SER A 202 -15.16 3.71 -0.25
N ASP A 203 -15.14 3.64 1.07
CA ASP A 203 -16.34 3.47 1.89
C ASP A 203 -15.98 3.67 3.38
N VAL A 204 -16.04 4.92 3.84
CA VAL A 204 -16.25 5.22 5.26
C VAL A 204 -17.52 6.03 5.35
N VAL A 205 -18.54 5.31 5.81
CA VAL A 205 -19.88 5.74 6.16
C VAL A 205 -19.79 6.76 7.30
N GLU A 206 -20.50 7.88 7.14
CA GLU A 206 -20.73 8.89 8.18
C GLU A 206 -21.30 8.29 9.47
N PRO A 207 -20.90 8.83 10.64
CA PRO A 207 -21.80 8.87 11.77
C PRO A 207 -22.23 10.31 12.09
N VAL A 208 -23.53 10.51 11.94
CA VAL A 208 -24.37 11.54 12.58
C VAL A 208 -23.98 11.72 14.04
N SER A 209 -23.74 12.96 14.47
CA SER A 209 -23.78 13.33 15.90
C SER A 209 -24.66 14.54 16.11
N GLU A 210 -25.71 14.29 16.89
CA GLU A 210 -26.77 15.21 17.28
C GLU A 210 -26.36 15.98 18.55
N ALA A 211 -26.68 17.26 18.55
CA ALA A 211 -26.65 18.28 19.60
C ALA A 211 -26.28 17.92 21.06
N SER A 212 -25.41 18.76 21.66
CA SER A 212 -25.74 19.46 22.91
C SER A 212 -24.84 20.68 23.13
N ALA A 213 -25.50 21.82 23.39
CA ALA A 213 -24.89 23.08 23.76
C ALA A 213 -24.65 23.14 25.28
N SER A 214 -23.49 23.65 25.70
CA SER A 214 -23.35 24.32 27.00
C SER A 214 -22.14 25.26 27.00
N GLU A 215 -22.48 26.55 26.96
CA GLU A 215 -21.94 27.67 27.74
C GLU A 215 -20.44 27.85 27.98
N ALA A 216 -20.01 29.07 27.66
CA ALA A 216 -18.73 29.66 27.93
C ALA A 216 -18.38 29.73 29.42
N ALA A 217 -17.16 29.31 29.77
CA ALA A 217 -16.45 29.78 30.94
C ALA A 217 -14.94 29.75 30.66
N GLY A 218 -14.31 30.92 30.70
CA GLY A 218 -12.88 31.07 30.52
C GLY A 218 -12.09 30.33 31.60
N VAL A 219 -11.11 29.54 31.17
CA VAL A 219 -10.07 28.99 32.04
C VAL A 219 -8.73 29.18 31.35
N VAL A 220 -7.83 29.77 32.14
CA VAL A 220 -6.47 30.18 31.87
C VAL A 220 -5.62 28.97 31.46
N GLU A 221 -4.84 29.11 30.39
CA GLU A 221 -3.85 28.11 29.97
C GLU A 221 -2.85 27.82 31.12
N PRO A 222 -2.56 26.54 31.43
CA PRO A 222 -1.36 26.19 32.15
C PRO A 222 -0.20 26.14 31.15
N VAL A 223 0.75 27.06 31.33
CA VAL A 223 2.07 27.02 30.71
C VAL A 223 2.73 25.70 31.10
N LEU A 224 2.78 24.76 30.17
CA LEU A 224 3.66 23.60 30.23
C LEU A 224 5.01 24.04 29.64
N ASP A 225 6.01 24.16 30.52
CA ASP A 225 7.42 24.39 30.17
C ASP A 225 7.92 23.21 29.32
N VAL A 226 7.85 23.38 28.00
CA VAL A 226 8.65 22.61 27.04
C VAL A 226 10.00 23.33 26.94
N PRO A 227 11.16 22.65 27.03
CA PRO A 227 12.43 23.31 26.85
C PRO A 227 12.49 23.83 25.42
N ALA A 228 12.38 25.15 25.29
CA ALA A 228 12.45 25.86 24.02
C ALA A 228 13.83 25.62 23.38
N THR A 229 13.89 24.72 22.41
CA THR A 229 14.88 24.81 21.34
C THR A 229 14.47 25.98 20.46
N THR A 230 14.94 27.17 20.80
CA THR A 230 14.76 28.41 20.02
C THR A 230 15.55 28.38 18.72
N GLY A 231 15.28 27.39 17.87
CA GLY A 231 15.85 27.21 16.53
C GLY A 231 14.74 27.12 15.50
N LYS A 232 14.99 27.58 14.27
CA LYS A 232 14.09 27.33 13.14
C LYS A 232 13.90 25.81 12.99
N PRO A 233 12.71 25.32 12.61
CA PRO A 233 12.52 23.91 12.35
C PRO A 233 13.51 23.44 11.27
N THR A 234 14.05 22.24 11.42
CA THR A 234 14.92 21.62 10.40
C THR A 234 14.07 21.02 9.28
N ARG A 235 14.57 21.03 8.04
CA ARG A 235 13.90 20.40 6.89
C ARG A 235 13.56 18.93 7.12
N VAL A 236 14.50 18.18 7.68
CA VAL A 236 14.31 16.76 8.02
C VAL A 236 13.21 16.59 9.06
N GLY A 237 13.21 17.41 10.11
CA GLY A 237 12.17 17.39 11.15
C GLY A 237 10.78 17.72 10.62
N LEU A 238 10.65 18.66 9.68
CA LEU A 238 9.36 18.95 9.03
C LEU A 238 8.88 17.74 8.19
N LEU A 239 9.78 17.10 7.45
CA LEU A 239 9.43 15.92 6.64
C LEU A 239 9.15 14.66 7.48
N ASP A 240 9.55 14.61 8.75
CA ASP A 240 9.18 13.48 9.64
C ASP A 240 7.68 13.48 9.93
N ASP A 241 7.04 14.65 9.95
CA ASP A 241 5.59 14.78 10.11
C ASP A 241 4.83 14.31 8.85
N ASN A 242 3.80 13.49 9.08
CA ASN A 242 2.97 12.96 8.01
C ASN A 242 2.08 14.03 7.39
N GLU A 243 1.51 14.93 8.18
CA GLU A 243 0.63 15.98 7.67
C GLU A 243 1.42 16.95 6.79
N PHE A 244 2.60 17.38 7.26
CA PHE A 244 3.52 18.20 6.47
C PHE A 244 3.91 17.53 5.14
N ARG A 245 4.30 16.24 5.14
CA ARG A 245 4.61 15.52 3.90
C ARG A 245 3.44 15.50 2.93
N THR A 246 2.22 15.32 3.40
CA THR A 246 1.03 15.36 2.55
C THR A 246 0.80 16.75 1.95
N ARG A 247 0.98 17.82 2.72
CA ARG A 247 0.91 19.20 2.20
C ARG A 247 1.94 19.46 1.11
N VAL A 248 3.20 19.06 1.35
CA VAL A 248 4.28 19.18 0.35
C VAL A 248 3.98 18.36 -0.91
N LEU A 249 3.46 17.14 -0.75
CA LEU A 249 3.07 16.30 -1.88
C LEU A 249 1.96 16.97 -2.70
N ASN A 250 0.96 17.56 -2.06
CA ASN A 250 -0.13 18.27 -2.75
C ASN A 250 0.42 19.47 -3.54
N ASP A 251 1.30 20.27 -2.94
CA ASP A 251 1.97 21.39 -3.63
C ASP A 251 2.77 20.92 -4.86
N LEU A 252 3.50 19.80 -4.75
CA LEU A 252 4.23 19.22 -5.88
C LEU A 252 3.28 18.69 -6.97
N LEU A 253 2.16 18.09 -6.59
CA LEU A 253 1.17 17.57 -7.54
C LEU A 253 0.44 18.69 -8.27
N GLU A 254 0.15 19.81 -7.60
CA GLU A 254 -0.38 21.02 -8.21
C GLU A 254 0.60 21.57 -9.24
N LEU A 255 1.88 21.72 -8.86
CA LEU A 255 2.93 22.19 -9.76
C LEU A 255 3.11 21.25 -10.97
N ARG A 256 3.04 19.95 -10.73
CA ARG A 256 3.10 18.91 -11.76
C ARG A 256 1.93 19.00 -12.74
N ALA A 257 0.71 19.17 -12.23
CA ALA A 257 -0.49 19.31 -13.05
C ALA A 257 -0.41 20.59 -13.90
N PHE A 258 0.01 21.68 -13.30
CA PHE A 258 0.24 22.95 -13.97
C PHE A 258 1.25 22.83 -15.14
N LEU A 259 2.43 22.26 -14.90
CA LEU A 259 3.47 22.11 -15.93
C LEU A 259 3.01 21.20 -17.07
N ARG A 260 2.29 20.11 -16.75
CA ARG A 260 1.69 19.23 -17.77
C ARG A 260 0.69 19.94 -18.64
N GLN A 261 -0.19 20.74 -18.04
CA GLN A 261 -1.16 21.54 -18.77
C GLN A 261 -0.43 22.51 -19.71
N ARG A 262 0.64 23.16 -19.24
CA ARG A 262 1.46 24.05 -20.07
C ARG A 262 2.17 23.34 -21.21
N LEU A 263 2.64 22.10 -21.03
CA LEU A 263 3.18 21.32 -22.14
C LEU A 263 2.15 21.01 -23.22
N VAL A 264 0.91 20.68 -22.84
CA VAL A 264 -0.16 20.41 -23.80
C VAL A 264 -0.47 21.68 -24.61
N GLU A 265 -0.54 22.83 -23.96
CA GLU A 265 -0.82 24.11 -24.63
C GLU A 265 0.31 24.55 -25.56
N LEU A 266 1.58 24.37 -25.15
CA LEU A 266 2.75 24.69 -25.96
C LEU A 266 3.01 23.69 -27.10
N SER A 267 2.46 22.49 -27.04
CA SER A 267 2.57 21.47 -28.10
C SER A 267 1.37 21.41 -29.05
N GLY A 268 0.30 22.16 -28.76
CA GLY A 268 -0.90 22.21 -29.57
C GLY A 268 -0.69 22.90 -30.93
N SER A 269 -1.65 22.74 -31.85
CA SER A 269 -1.65 23.41 -33.17
C SER A 269 -1.58 24.93 -33.07
N ASP A 270 -2.12 25.48 -31.98
CA ASP A 270 -2.25 26.92 -31.75
C ASP A 270 -1.10 27.47 -30.87
N SER A 271 -0.03 26.68 -30.69
CA SER A 271 1.14 27.00 -29.85
C SER A 271 1.73 28.40 -30.13
N VAL A 272 1.81 28.81 -31.39
CA VAL A 272 2.32 30.15 -31.76
C VAL A 272 1.39 31.27 -31.29
N ALA A 273 0.08 31.10 -31.43
CA ALA A 273 -0.90 32.09 -30.97
C ALA A 273 -0.90 32.17 -29.44
N PHE A 274 -0.84 31.01 -28.78
CA PHE A 274 -0.74 30.89 -27.34
C PHE A 274 0.54 31.54 -26.80
N ALA A 275 1.71 31.29 -27.40
CA ALA A 275 2.97 31.90 -26.97
C ALA A 275 2.97 33.42 -27.17
N ASN A 276 2.39 33.91 -28.27
CA ASN A 276 2.33 35.34 -28.58
C ASN A 276 1.43 36.14 -27.62
N GLN A 277 0.46 35.50 -26.94
CA GLN A 277 -0.42 36.21 -26.00
C GLN A 277 0.33 36.78 -24.79
N PHE A 278 1.53 36.26 -24.49
CA PHE A 278 2.35 36.68 -23.37
C PHE A 278 3.39 37.74 -23.75
N GLN A 279 3.39 38.25 -24.99
CA GLN A 279 4.31 39.34 -25.39
C GLN A 279 4.00 40.62 -24.62
N GLY A 280 5.04 41.24 -24.03
CA GLY A 280 4.93 42.42 -23.18
C GLY A 280 4.54 42.11 -21.72
N SER A 281 4.52 40.84 -21.33
CA SER A 281 4.23 40.40 -19.95
C SER A 281 5.52 40.11 -19.17
N SER A 282 5.48 39.21 -18.18
CA SER A 282 6.67 38.82 -17.41
C SER A 282 7.70 38.12 -18.32
N PRO A 283 9.01 38.38 -18.16
CA PRO A 283 10.06 37.73 -18.95
C PRO A 283 10.03 36.20 -18.85
N LEU A 284 9.54 35.66 -17.71
CA LEU A 284 9.36 34.22 -17.50
C LEU A 284 8.31 33.61 -18.44
N LEU A 285 7.26 34.37 -18.78
CA LEU A 285 6.19 33.93 -19.69
C LEU A 285 6.59 34.16 -21.15
N GLU A 286 7.33 35.24 -21.45
CA GLU A 286 7.83 35.53 -22.79
C GLU A 286 8.87 34.52 -23.28
N GLN A 287 9.76 34.07 -22.39
CA GLN A 287 10.86 33.17 -22.72
C GLN A 287 10.50 31.68 -22.55
N GLN A 288 9.21 31.36 -22.44
CA GLN A 288 8.75 29.98 -22.30
C GLN A 288 9.09 29.16 -23.56
N SER A 289 9.49 27.91 -23.36
CA SER A 289 9.71 26.94 -24.43
C SER A 289 9.31 25.55 -23.96
N THR A 290 8.94 24.68 -24.90
CA THR A 290 8.58 23.29 -24.59
C THR A 290 9.71 22.59 -23.82
N SER A 291 10.96 22.72 -24.30
CA SER A 291 12.14 22.15 -23.65
C SER A 291 12.30 22.61 -22.20
N ARG A 292 12.09 23.90 -21.91
CA ARG A 292 12.23 24.42 -20.54
C ARG A 292 11.16 23.86 -19.61
N ILE A 293 9.91 23.78 -20.07
CA ILE A 293 8.82 23.23 -19.27
C ILE A 293 9.01 21.71 -19.06
N GLU A 294 9.55 20.98 -20.04
CA GLU A 294 9.91 19.56 -19.90
C GLU A 294 10.99 19.35 -18.83
N GLU A 295 12.03 20.19 -18.80
CA GLU A 295 13.06 20.16 -17.75
C GLU A 295 12.45 20.40 -16.36
N LEU A 296 11.62 21.43 -16.21
CA LEU A 296 10.95 21.73 -14.95
C LEU A 296 10.04 20.57 -14.53
N GLN A 297 9.29 19.99 -15.46
CA GLN A 297 8.44 18.85 -15.17
C GLN A 297 9.25 17.62 -14.72
N ALA A 298 10.39 17.35 -15.36
CA ALA A 298 11.26 16.23 -14.98
C ALA A 298 11.79 16.38 -13.54
N VAL A 299 12.14 17.60 -13.12
CA VAL A 299 12.58 17.86 -11.73
C VAL A 299 11.43 17.64 -10.74
N VAL A 300 10.22 18.15 -11.04
CA VAL A 300 9.05 17.94 -10.18
C VAL A 300 8.67 16.45 -10.11
N ASP A 301 8.68 15.74 -11.25
CA ASP A 301 8.45 14.29 -11.31
C ASP A 301 9.48 13.54 -10.45
N HIS A 302 10.74 13.95 -10.47
CA HIS A 302 11.79 13.38 -9.63
C HIS A 302 11.52 13.63 -8.14
N ALA A 303 11.21 14.85 -7.72
CA ALA A 303 10.90 15.17 -6.33
C ALA A 303 9.68 14.37 -5.81
N VAL A 304 8.62 14.25 -6.61
CA VAL A 304 7.46 13.40 -6.30
C VAL A 304 7.88 11.94 -6.14
N SER A 305 8.74 11.42 -7.02
CA SER A 305 9.20 10.03 -6.95
C SER A 305 9.99 9.72 -5.67
N LEU A 306 10.78 10.69 -5.16
CA LEU A 306 11.52 10.53 -3.92
C LEU A 306 10.58 10.51 -2.70
N LEU A 307 9.64 11.46 -2.64
CA LEU A 307 8.67 11.60 -1.55
C LEU A 307 7.63 10.46 -1.51
N THR A 308 7.41 9.78 -2.65
CA THR A 308 6.48 8.64 -2.77
C THR A 308 7.19 7.30 -2.95
N SER A 309 8.50 7.23 -2.70
CA SER A 309 9.27 6.00 -2.86
C SER A 309 8.78 4.91 -1.89
N LYS A 310 8.69 3.66 -2.37
CA LYS A 310 8.28 2.50 -1.55
C LYS A 310 9.16 2.35 -0.31
N ARG A 311 10.47 2.57 -0.46
CA ARG A 311 11.44 2.52 0.64
C ARG A 311 11.09 3.54 1.73
N LEU A 312 10.85 4.81 1.36
CA LEU A 312 10.49 5.84 2.33
C LEU A 312 9.20 5.46 3.07
N GLN A 313 8.16 5.04 2.35
CA GLN A 313 6.89 4.61 2.94
C GLN A 313 7.06 3.46 3.93
N GLN A 314 7.82 2.43 3.56
CA GLN A 314 8.10 1.29 4.44
C GLN A 314 8.84 1.71 5.71
N LEU A 315 9.87 2.57 5.60
CA LEU A 315 10.62 3.04 6.76
C LEU A 315 9.77 3.90 7.70
N VAL A 316 8.94 4.79 7.13
CA VAL A 316 7.98 5.57 7.91
C VAL A 316 6.99 4.65 8.62
N LEU A 317 6.47 3.62 7.95
CA LEU A 317 5.55 2.66 8.56
C LEU A 317 6.20 1.84 9.67
N ILE A 318 7.48 1.43 9.49
CA ILE A 318 8.25 0.74 10.54
C ILE A 318 8.46 1.66 11.75
N LYS A 319 8.75 2.95 11.52
CA LYS A 319 8.96 3.93 12.59
C LYS A 319 7.66 4.26 13.35
N THR A 320 6.55 4.41 12.63
CA THR A 320 5.29 4.93 13.19
C THR A 320 4.35 3.84 13.72
N SER A 321 4.47 2.59 13.22
CA SER A 321 3.54 1.50 13.55
C SER A 321 4.27 0.23 13.99
N GLU A 322 4.25 -0.05 15.30
CA GLU A 322 4.78 -1.31 15.83
C GLU A 322 4.03 -2.53 15.28
N ARG A 323 2.72 -2.41 15.01
CA ARG A 323 1.93 -3.49 14.40
C ARG A 323 2.42 -3.85 13.00
N TYR A 324 2.86 -2.85 12.22
CA TYR A 324 3.44 -3.09 10.90
C TYR A 324 4.74 -3.88 11.04
N LEU A 325 5.64 -3.44 11.94
CA LEU A 325 6.87 -4.15 12.27
C LEU A 325 6.59 -5.60 12.70
N ASP A 326 5.68 -5.82 13.64
CA ASP A 326 5.32 -7.14 14.15
C ASP A 326 4.79 -8.06 13.05
N ARG A 327 3.93 -7.55 12.18
CA ARG A 327 3.40 -8.31 11.04
C ARG A 327 4.51 -8.73 10.08
N HIS A 328 5.46 -7.83 9.78
CA HIS A 328 6.59 -8.13 8.92
C HIS A 328 7.55 -9.16 9.54
N VAL A 329 7.84 -9.03 10.84
CA VAL A 329 8.64 -10.02 11.59
C VAL A 329 7.94 -11.38 11.58
N ALA A 330 6.65 -11.42 11.91
CA ALA A 330 5.87 -12.66 11.94
C ALA A 330 5.83 -13.37 10.58
N SER A 331 5.75 -12.60 9.48
CA SER A 331 5.83 -13.15 8.12
C SER A 331 7.18 -13.82 7.85
N LEU A 332 8.29 -13.14 8.15
CA LEU A 332 9.64 -13.70 7.96
C LEU A 332 9.88 -14.94 8.84
N GLU A 333 9.47 -14.89 10.09
CA GLU A 333 9.53 -16.05 11.00
C GLU A 333 8.64 -17.21 10.55
N MET A 334 7.51 -16.94 9.91
CA MET A 334 6.64 -17.99 9.38
C MET A 334 7.37 -18.76 8.26
N LEU A 335 8.10 -18.07 7.38
CA LEU A 335 8.90 -18.71 6.34
C LEU A 335 10.00 -19.62 6.95
N THR A 336 10.69 -19.16 7.99
CA THR A 336 11.71 -19.99 8.66
C THR A 336 11.07 -21.21 9.35
N LYS A 337 9.95 -21.02 10.05
CA LYS A 337 9.17 -22.11 10.67
C LYS A 337 8.69 -23.15 9.64
N HIS A 338 8.26 -22.73 8.45
CA HIS A 338 7.90 -23.65 7.37
C HIS A 338 9.10 -24.47 6.87
N MET A 339 10.26 -23.84 6.70
CA MET A 339 11.48 -24.55 6.32
C MET A 339 11.86 -25.59 7.36
N ASP A 340 11.81 -25.26 8.65
CA ASP A 340 12.16 -26.18 9.73
C ASP A 340 11.16 -27.31 9.90
N LYS A 341 9.87 -27.07 9.61
CA LYS A 341 8.86 -28.12 9.53
C LYS A 341 9.21 -29.12 8.41
N CYS A 342 9.47 -28.65 7.20
CA CYS A 342 9.84 -29.53 6.09
C CYS A 342 11.15 -30.29 6.37
N ARG A 343 12.14 -29.68 7.03
CA ARG A 343 13.38 -30.35 7.44
C ARG A 343 13.12 -31.49 8.43
N ARG A 344 12.26 -31.26 9.43
CA ARG A 344 11.88 -32.30 10.40
C ARG A 344 11.14 -33.46 9.74
N GLU A 345 10.27 -33.18 8.77
CA GLU A 345 9.57 -34.22 8.00
C GLU A 345 10.53 -35.04 7.13
N ILE A 346 11.54 -34.40 6.52
CA ILE A 346 12.61 -35.07 5.78
C ILE A 346 13.37 -36.04 6.69
N HIS A 347 13.83 -35.56 7.86
CA HIS A 347 14.53 -36.41 8.82
C HIS A 347 13.67 -37.61 9.27
N GLY A 348 12.39 -37.36 9.58
CA GLY A 348 11.48 -38.45 9.96
C GLY A 348 11.19 -39.45 8.85
N LEU A 349 11.31 -39.07 7.58
CA LEU A 349 11.22 -40.00 6.45
C LEU A 349 12.53 -40.76 6.23
N GLU A 350 13.68 -40.14 6.51
CA GLU A 350 15.00 -40.80 6.46
C GLU A 350 15.10 -41.89 7.53
N ASP A 351 14.70 -41.62 8.77
CA ASP A 351 14.68 -42.60 9.86
C ASP A 351 13.81 -43.82 9.49
N LYS A 352 12.60 -43.57 8.99
CA LYS A 352 11.69 -44.64 8.53
C LYS A 352 12.27 -45.44 7.36
N ASN A 353 13.01 -44.79 6.47
CA ASN A 353 13.66 -45.47 5.36
C ASN A 353 14.75 -46.42 5.87
N VAL A 354 15.56 -45.97 6.82
CA VAL A 354 16.57 -46.81 7.50
C VAL A 354 15.90 -48.01 8.19
N ASP A 355 14.83 -47.78 8.94
CA ASP A 355 14.08 -48.86 9.62
C ASP A 355 13.52 -49.89 8.64
N LEU A 356 12.94 -49.45 7.51
CA LEU A 356 12.41 -50.35 6.47
C LEU A 356 13.52 -51.13 5.76
N ILE A 357 14.67 -50.50 5.52
CA ILE A 357 15.84 -51.16 4.97
C ILE A 357 16.32 -52.27 5.92
N ASP A 358 16.40 -52.00 7.22
CA ASP A 358 16.85 -52.97 8.21
C ASP A 358 15.82 -54.10 8.44
N ALA A 359 14.53 -53.80 8.43
CA ALA A 359 13.47 -54.81 8.42
C ALA A 359 13.58 -55.72 7.19
N THR A 360 13.81 -55.14 6.01
CA THR A 360 14.00 -55.90 4.76
C THR A 360 15.24 -56.79 4.85
N LYS A 361 16.37 -56.27 5.34
CA LYS A 361 17.60 -57.05 5.55
C LYS A 361 17.39 -58.21 6.51
N ASN A 362 16.60 -58.03 7.57
CA ASN A 362 16.31 -59.07 8.57
C ASN A 362 15.36 -60.17 8.04
N VAL A 363 14.43 -59.84 7.16
CA VAL A 363 13.48 -60.79 6.57
C VAL A 363 14.09 -61.54 5.39
N GLN A 364 15.00 -60.92 4.62
CA GLN A 364 15.69 -61.53 3.48
C GLN A 364 16.32 -62.92 3.77
N PRO A 365 17.03 -63.17 4.89
CA PRO A 365 17.57 -64.50 5.18
C PRO A 365 16.48 -65.54 5.43
N GLN A 366 15.33 -65.16 6.01
CA GLN A 366 14.21 -66.08 6.23
C GLN A 366 13.59 -66.51 4.89
N ILE A 367 13.43 -65.57 3.96
CA ILE A 367 12.98 -65.85 2.59
C ILE A 367 13.98 -66.79 1.90
N ASN A 368 15.28 -66.49 1.97
CA ASN A 368 16.31 -67.35 1.38
C ASN A 368 16.31 -68.76 1.98
N ALA A 369 16.16 -68.89 3.30
CA ALA A 369 16.06 -70.19 3.97
C ALA A 369 14.84 -70.97 3.47
N LEU A 370 13.67 -70.35 3.38
CA LEU A 370 12.45 -70.98 2.87
C LEU A 370 12.60 -71.39 1.40
N VAL A 371 13.21 -70.57 0.55
CA VAL A 371 13.52 -70.90 -0.85
C VAL A 371 14.43 -72.12 -0.94
N THR A 372 15.47 -72.20 -0.11
CA THR A 372 16.36 -73.37 -0.10
C THR A 372 15.65 -74.64 0.39
N ALA A 373 14.79 -74.53 1.40
CA ALA A 373 14.00 -75.65 1.91
C ALA A 373 13.01 -76.16 0.84
N THR A 374 12.31 -75.26 0.15
CA THR A 374 11.39 -75.61 -0.95
C THR A 374 12.13 -76.26 -2.13
N LYS A 375 13.30 -75.75 -2.51
CA LYS A 375 14.16 -76.37 -3.54
C LYS A 375 14.65 -77.75 -3.13
N LYS A 376 14.98 -77.95 -1.85
CA LYS A 376 15.38 -79.25 -1.32
C LYS A 376 14.22 -80.24 -1.33
N LEU A 377 13.05 -79.84 -0.83
CA LEU A 377 11.84 -80.65 -0.83
C LEU A 377 11.43 -81.06 -2.25
N LYS A 378 11.52 -80.14 -3.21
CA LYS A 378 11.29 -80.42 -4.63
C LYS A 378 12.19 -81.57 -5.12
N LYS A 379 13.50 -81.48 -4.87
CA LYS A 379 14.46 -82.52 -5.27
C LYS A 379 14.16 -83.87 -4.60
N GLU A 380 13.79 -83.86 -3.33
CA GLU A 380 13.44 -85.08 -2.59
C GLU A 380 12.17 -85.73 -3.16
N LEU A 381 11.14 -84.94 -3.49
CA LEU A 381 9.92 -85.45 -4.12
C LEU A 381 10.16 -86.00 -5.53
N GLU A 382 10.93 -85.29 -6.37
CA GLU A 382 11.30 -85.77 -7.71
C GLU A 382 12.09 -87.10 -7.67
N ALA A 383 12.85 -87.34 -6.59
CA ALA A 383 13.55 -88.60 -6.36
C ALA A 383 12.64 -89.71 -5.81
N ALA A 384 11.62 -89.38 -5.02
CA ALA A 384 10.75 -90.33 -4.35
C ALA A 384 9.54 -90.80 -5.18
N LEU A 385 9.12 -90.03 -6.18
CA LEU A 385 7.96 -90.35 -7.03
C LEU A 385 8.18 -91.45 -8.10
N PRO A 386 9.36 -91.67 -8.71
CA PRO A 386 9.54 -92.66 -9.79
C PRO A 386 9.07 -94.10 -9.47
N PRO A 387 9.23 -94.66 -8.25
CA PRO A 387 8.69 -95.98 -7.90
C PRO A 387 7.17 -96.07 -8.00
N LEU A 388 6.46 -94.98 -7.69
CA LEU A 388 4.98 -94.90 -7.77
C LEU A 388 4.49 -94.78 -9.22
N PHE A 389 5.37 -94.37 -10.14
CA PHE A 389 5.07 -94.22 -11.58
C PHE A 389 5.87 -95.20 -12.44
N LYS A 390 5.95 -96.47 -12.04
CA LYS A 390 6.52 -97.56 -12.86
C LYS A 390 7.97 -97.33 -13.33
N GLY A 391 8.75 -96.50 -12.61
CA GLY A 391 10.15 -96.19 -12.90
C GLY A 391 10.38 -95.02 -13.87
N TYR A 392 9.33 -94.34 -14.33
CA TYR A 392 9.49 -93.14 -15.17
C TYR A 392 9.98 -91.95 -14.33
N LYS A 393 10.91 -91.15 -14.89
CA LYS A 393 11.42 -89.94 -14.26
C LYS A 393 10.31 -88.89 -14.15
N VAL A 394 10.10 -88.35 -12.95
CA VAL A 394 9.09 -87.30 -12.67
C VAL A 394 9.82 -86.00 -12.36
N ASN A 395 9.48 -84.93 -13.09
CA ASN A 395 9.96 -83.57 -12.82
C ASN A 395 8.76 -82.71 -12.41
N ILE A 396 8.91 -81.95 -11.33
CA ILE A 396 7.90 -80.98 -10.89
C ILE A 396 8.12 -79.69 -11.70
N VAL A 397 7.06 -79.27 -12.40
CA VAL A 397 7.05 -78.10 -13.28
C VAL A 397 6.07 -77.07 -12.73
N GLY A 398 6.40 -75.78 -12.82
CA GLY A 398 5.57 -74.67 -12.34
C GLY A 398 6.42 -73.55 -11.74
N GLU A 399 5.78 -72.65 -11.00
CA GLU A 399 6.40 -71.48 -10.36
C GLU A 399 7.52 -71.83 -9.37
N VAL A 400 7.54 -73.06 -8.88
CA VAL A 400 8.62 -73.59 -8.04
C VAL A 400 9.97 -73.61 -8.77
N ASN A 401 9.97 -73.61 -10.11
CA ASN A 401 11.19 -73.50 -10.93
C ASN A 401 11.68 -72.07 -11.12
N SER A 402 10.86 -71.06 -10.82
CA SER A 402 11.23 -69.64 -10.86
C SER A 402 11.65 -69.07 -9.50
N LEU A 403 11.63 -69.89 -8.43
CA LEU A 403 12.11 -69.55 -7.09
C LEU A 403 13.64 -69.50 -6.98
#